data_AF-A0A9P5LES4-F1
#
_entry.id   AF-A0A9P5LES4-F1
#
_cell.length_a   1.000
_cell.length_b   1.000
_cell.length_c   1.000
_cell.angle_alpha   90.00
_cell.angle_beta   90.00
_cell.angle_gamma   90.00
#
_symmetry.space_group_name_H-M   'P 1'
#
loop_
_entity.id
_entity.type
_entity.pdbx_description
1 polymer ?
#
loop_
_entity_poly.entity_id
_entity_poly.type
_entity_poly.pdbx_seq_one_letter_code
_entity_poly.pdbx_strand_id
1 'polypeptide(L)'
;MSQSTEKVTEHGVNFTKPCVMLVDGLDDAMFGGKGLVAGSDISLNIVSHKKDDTSPSMSECATPPPWMGFSISLPANESNDKYGVGVVYHVHMETGEITTSDEHIIEVKFPRAQIVSSIRPLDSAAHGQFTGEEDMTVVEVCLEDGADVEVAGWSRPVRNISPSRERSLKPMDPIVNGKTLIDIINQRKFTFIVSAPEKVIAAEWDEAKLQS
;
A
#
# COMPACT_ATOMS: atom_id res chain seq x y z
N MET A 1 3.17 0.66 -35.83
CA MET A 1 3.81 -0.12 -34.75
C MET A 1 4.67 0.84 -33.97
N SER A 2 4.19 1.30 -32.82
CA SER A 2 4.95 2.19 -31.93
C SER A 2 5.14 1.46 -30.60
N GLN A 3 6.34 0.93 -30.42
CA GLN A 3 6.90 0.63 -29.10
C GLN A 3 7.57 1.90 -28.57
N SER A 4 7.63 2.03 -27.24
CA SER A 4 8.44 2.93 -26.37
C SER A 4 7.52 3.66 -25.39
N THR A 5 7.73 3.66 -24.08
CA THR A 5 8.92 3.29 -23.31
C THR A 5 8.49 3.12 -21.84
N GLU A 6 8.66 1.93 -21.28
CA GLU A 6 8.66 1.70 -19.84
C GLU A 6 9.85 2.47 -19.25
N LYS A 7 9.57 3.50 -18.43
CA LYS A 7 10.58 4.06 -17.53
C LYS A 7 10.54 3.25 -16.24
N VAL A 8 11.28 2.15 -16.25
CA VAL A 8 11.71 1.47 -15.02
C VAL A 8 12.67 2.42 -14.32
N THR A 9 12.25 2.92 -13.16
CA THR A 9 13.12 3.70 -12.28
C THR A 9 13.53 2.76 -11.14
N GLU A 10 14.47 1.86 -11.42
CA GLU A 10 15.11 0.97 -10.44
C GLU A 10 16.27 1.71 -9.76
N HIS A 11 16.04 2.36 -8.61
CA HIS A 11 17.11 2.78 -7.70
C HIS A 11 16.64 2.53 -6.25
N GLY A 12 17.01 1.37 -5.67
CA GLY A 12 16.71 0.95 -4.29
C GLY A 12 15.91 -0.35 -4.17
N VAL A 13 16.38 -1.28 -3.32
CA VAL A 13 15.95 -2.70 -3.11
C VAL A 13 14.52 -2.83 -2.54
N ASN A 14 13.52 -2.43 -3.31
CA ASN A 14 12.12 -2.44 -2.89
C ASN A 14 11.38 -3.63 -3.51
N PHE A 15 10.92 -4.54 -2.66
CA PHE A 15 10.00 -5.58 -3.08
C PHE A 15 8.57 -5.06 -3.00
N THR A 16 7.92 -4.92 -4.15
CA THR A 16 6.53 -4.49 -4.27
C THR A 16 5.76 -5.48 -5.12
N LYS A 17 4.64 -5.99 -4.61
CA LYS A 17 3.76 -6.89 -5.36
C LYS A 17 2.28 -6.52 -5.25
N PRO A 18 1.53 -6.51 -6.37
CA PRO A 18 0.09 -6.30 -6.35
C PRO A 18 -0.62 -7.33 -5.48
N CYS A 19 -1.63 -6.89 -4.74
CA CYS A 19 -2.43 -7.76 -3.90
C CYS A 19 -3.88 -7.27 -3.76
N VAL A 20 -4.71 -8.14 -3.18
CA VAL A 20 -6.07 -7.86 -2.72
C VAL A 20 -6.09 -8.09 -1.22
N MET A 21 -6.75 -7.23 -0.44
CA MET A 21 -6.99 -7.49 0.99
C MET A 21 -8.36 -8.12 1.18
N LEU A 22 -8.42 -9.18 1.99
CA LEU A 22 -9.66 -9.75 2.49
C LEU A 22 -9.98 -9.12 3.85
N VAL A 23 -11.01 -8.29 3.89
CA VAL A 23 -11.39 -7.53 5.09
C VAL A 23 -12.25 -8.40 6.00
N ASP A 24 -11.90 -8.48 7.29
CA ASP A 24 -12.48 -9.44 8.26
C ASP A 24 -12.29 -10.94 7.94
N GLY A 25 -11.41 -11.29 7.00
CA GLY A 25 -11.14 -12.68 6.61
C GLY A 25 -11.80 -13.10 5.30
N LEU A 26 -11.98 -14.41 5.08
CA LEU A 26 -12.36 -15.02 3.79
C LEU A 26 -13.82 -14.75 3.34
N ASP A 27 -14.61 -14.00 4.10
CA ASP A 27 -16.01 -13.75 3.81
C ASP A 27 -16.16 -12.57 2.82
N ASP A 28 -15.93 -12.83 1.52
CA ASP A 28 -16.28 -12.06 0.31
C ASP A 28 -15.98 -10.54 0.25
N ALA A 29 -15.40 -9.94 1.29
CA ALA A 29 -15.13 -8.52 1.41
C ALA A 29 -13.73 -8.20 0.88
N MET A 30 -13.62 -8.04 -0.45
CA MET A 30 -12.35 -7.69 -1.07
C MET A 30 -12.13 -6.17 -1.10
N PHE A 31 -10.94 -5.74 -0.72
CA PHE A 31 -10.49 -4.35 -0.79
C PHE A 31 -9.26 -4.23 -1.69
N GLY A 32 -9.29 -3.26 -2.61
CA GLY A 32 -8.18 -3.01 -3.53
C GLY A 32 -8.08 -4.04 -4.65
N GLY A 33 -6.87 -4.24 -5.16
CA GLY A 33 -6.58 -5.22 -6.21
C GLY A 33 -6.98 -4.80 -7.61
N LYS A 34 -6.85 -3.51 -7.96
CA LYS A 34 -6.89 -3.05 -9.35
C LYS A 34 -6.04 -3.97 -10.24
N GLY A 35 -6.66 -4.57 -11.25
CA GLY A 35 -6.03 -5.54 -12.17
C GLY A 35 -6.05 -7.01 -11.70
N LEU A 36 -6.36 -7.28 -10.43
CA LEU A 36 -6.54 -8.62 -9.87
C LEU A 36 -8.01 -8.97 -9.61
N VAL A 37 -8.84 -7.97 -9.35
CA VAL A 37 -10.28 -8.13 -9.12
C VAL A 37 -11.02 -7.22 -10.09
N ALA A 38 -12.02 -7.78 -10.79
CA ALA A 38 -12.82 -7.03 -11.74
C ALA A 38 -13.59 -5.89 -11.03
N GLY A 39 -13.50 -4.68 -11.58
CA GLY A 39 -14.23 -3.52 -11.07
C GLY A 39 -13.56 -2.74 -9.94
N SER A 40 -12.38 -3.16 -9.47
CA SER A 40 -11.60 -2.41 -8.49
C SER A 40 -10.75 -1.31 -9.14
N ASP A 41 -10.87 -0.08 -8.65
CA ASP A 41 -10.08 1.09 -9.07
C ASP A 41 -8.96 1.45 -8.08
N ILE A 42 -8.96 0.82 -6.90
CA ILE A 42 -7.97 0.99 -5.84
C ILE A 42 -6.83 -0.02 -6.05
N SER A 43 -5.61 0.49 -6.20
CA SER A 43 -4.42 -0.38 -6.24
C SER A 43 -3.96 -0.67 -4.81
N LEU A 44 -3.62 -1.92 -4.55
CA LEU A 44 -3.06 -2.35 -3.27
C LEU A 44 -1.81 -3.17 -3.55
N ASN A 45 -0.74 -2.91 -2.80
CA ASN A 45 0.50 -3.68 -2.90
C ASN A 45 1.03 -4.03 -1.53
N ILE A 46 1.61 -5.23 -1.39
CA ILE A 46 2.54 -5.49 -0.28
C ILE A 46 3.89 -4.89 -0.62
N VAL A 47 4.56 -4.31 0.38
CA VAL A 47 5.83 -3.58 0.24
C VAL A 47 6.82 -4.02 1.33
N SER A 48 8.04 -4.35 0.91
CA SER A 48 9.19 -4.53 1.78
C SER A 48 10.32 -3.64 1.26
N HIS A 49 10.63 -2.61 2.03
CA HIS A 49 11.69 -1.64 1.74
C HIS A 49 12.93 -2.03 2.54
N LYS A 50 13.98 -2.46 1.86
CA LYS A 50 15.25 -2.85 2.48
C LYS A 50 16.23 -1.68 2.51
N LYS A 51 17.22 -1.75 3.39
CA LYS A 51 18.31 -0.76 3.45
C LYS A 51 19.13 -0.87 2.15
N ASP A 52 19.41 0.27 1.53
CA ASP A 52 20.31 0.34 0.38
C ASP A 52 21.75 0.48 0.88
N ASP A 53 22.49 -0.64 0.88
CA ASP A 53 23.91 -0.67 1.27
C ASP A 53 24.84 -0.10 0.18
N THR A 54 24.30 0.22 -1.01
CA THR A 54 25.06 0.66 -2.19
C THR A 54 25.12 2.18 -2.37
N SER A 55 24.31 2.95 -1.64
CA SER A 55 24.38 4.42 -1.69
C SER A 55 25.45 4.95 -0.72
N PRO A 56 26.59 5.49 -1.20
CA PRO A 56 27.53 6.17 -0.33
C PRO A 56 26.84 7.35 0.35
N SER A 57 27.07 7.50 1.66
CA SER A 57 26.49 8.48 2.58
C SER A 57 26.86 9.94 2.23
N MET A 58 26.47 10.41 1.06
CA MET A 58 26.75 11.75 0.52
C MET A 58 25.45 12.46 0.16
N SER A 59 24.52 12.51 1.09
CA SER A 59 23.47 13.52 1.19
C SER A 59 22.82 13.39 2.56
N GLU A 60 22.67 14.48 3.30
CA GLU A 60 21.94 14.55 4.58
C GLU A 60 20.41 14.35 4.41
N CYS A 61 19.96 13.81 3.27
CA CYS A 61 18.64 13.19 3.14
C CYS A 61 18.77 11.71 3.51
N ALA A 62 18.65 11.40 4.80
CA ALA A 62 18.68 10.03 5.31
C ALA A 62 17.73 9.12 4.52
N THR A 63 18.26 8.03 3.96
CA THR A 63 17.45 6.94 3.38
C THR A 63 16.38 6.54 4.41
N PRO A 64 15.09 6.45 4.01
CA PRO A 64 14.05 6.07 4.96
C PRO A 64 14.39 4.73 5.62
N PRO A 65 14.13 4.58 6.93
CA PRO A 65 14.44 3.34 7.62
C PRO A 65 13.72 2.17 6.92
N PRO A 66 14.34 0.99 6.86
CA PRO A 66 13.73 -0.16 6.23
C PRO A 66 12.42 -0.53 6.95
N TRP A 67 11.40 -0.88 6.16
CA TRP A 67 10.06 -1.14 6.66
C TRP A 67 9.36 -2.20 5.81
N MET A 68 8.34 -2.81 6.40
CA MET A 68 7.47 -3.79 5.74
C MET A 68 6.02 -3.42 6.01
N GLY A 69 5.15 -3.59 5.03
CA GLY A 69 3.77 -3.12 5.12
C GLY A 69 3.06 -3.16 3.79
N PHE A 70 2.04 -2.34 3.62
CA PHE A 70 1.31 -2.27 2.36
C PHE A 70 1.07 -0.83 1.94
N SER A 71 0.91 -0.63 0.64
CA SER A 71 0.55 0.66 0.07
C SER A 71 -0.81 0.58 -0.58
N ILE A 72 -1.60 1.63 -0.39
CA ILE A 72 -2.90 1.86 -1.00
C ILE A 72 -2.73 3.03 -1.94
N SER A 73 -2.98 2.83 -3.23
CA SER A 73 -3.10 3.93 -4.18
C SER A 73 -4.57 4.12 -4.55
N LEU A 74 -5.10 5.29 -4.17
CA LEU A 74 -6.45 5.73 -4.50
C LEU A 74 -6.39 6.60 -5.76
N PRO A 75 -7.25 6.38 -6.76
CA PRO A 75 -7.27 7.23 -7.95
C PRO A 75 -7.63 8.66 -7.54
N ALA A 76 -6.81 9.62 -7.96
CA ALA A 76 -7.00 11.03 -7.71
C ALA A 76 -7.83 11.66 -8.85
N ASN A 77 -9.17 11.54 -8.81
CA ASN A 77 -10.09 12.16 -9.80
C ASN A 77 -11.19 13.01 -9.12
N GLU A 78 -12.23 13.44 -9.84
CA GLU A 78 -13.36 14.21 -9.26
C GLU A 78 -14.02 13.52 -8.04
N SER A 79 -13.79 12.21 -7.86
CA SER A 79 -14.20 11.44 -6.68
C SER A 79 -13.27 11.59 -5.46
N ASN A 80 -12.21 12.41 -5.50
CA ASN A 80 -11.33 12.64 -4.35
C ASN A 80 -12.04 13.26 -3.16
N ASP A 81 -13.08 14.05 -3.44
CA ASP A 81 -13.96 14.58 -2.39
C ASP A 81 -14.81 13.46 -1.75
N LYS A 82 -15.12 12.38 -2.49
CA LYS A 82 -15.82 11.19 -1.97
C LYS A 82 -14.94 10.41 -0.99
N TYR A 83 -13.64 10.35 -1.24
CA TYR A 83 -12.67 9.71 -0.34
C TYR A 83 -12.05 10.70 0.67
N GLY A 84 -12.46 11.97 0.67
CA GLY A 84 -11.96 12.99 1.60
C GLY A 84 -10.48 13.39 1.42
N VAL A 85 -9.89 13.07 0.26
CA VAL A 85 -8.46 13.24 -0.04
C VAL A 85 -8.13 14.65 -0.57
N GLY A 86 -9.00 15.22 -1.41
CA GLY A 86 -8.74 16.50 -2.10
C GLY A 86 -7.72 16.38 -3.26
N VAL A 87 -7.08 17.51 -3.64
CA VAL A 87 -6.06 17.53 -4.70
C VAL A 87 -4.70 17.10 -4.12
N VAL A 88 -4.08 16.10 -4.72
CA VAL A 88 -2.76 15.58 -4.32
C VAL A 88 -1.68 16.25 -5.15
N TYR A 89 -0.61 16.69 -4.49
CA TYR A 89 0.56 17.27 -5.13
C TYR A 89 1.79 16.42 -4.82
N HIS A 90 2.58 16.10 -5.86
CA HIS A 90 3.92 15.58 -5.70
C HIS A 90 4.93 16.70 -5.84
N VAL A 91 5.96 16.66 -5.00
CA VAL A 91 7.10 17.57 -5.10
C VAL A 91 8.28 16.76 -5.61
N HIS A 92 8.74 17.07 -6.82
CA HIS A 92 9.97 16.52 -7.36
C HIS A 92 11.14 17.18 -6.64
N MET A 93 11.76 16.49 -5.68
CA MET A 93 12.83 17.03 -4.84
C MET A 93 14.04 17.51 -5.65
N GLU A 94 14.31 16.89 -6.80
CA GLU A 94 15.44 17.23 -7.68
C GLU A 94 15.24 18.54 -8.44
N THR A 95 14.00 18.85 -8.82
CA THR A 95 13.66 20.01 -9.65
C THR A 95 12.91 21.10 -8.88
N GLY A 96 12.44 20.80 -7.67
CA GLY A 96 11.50 21.62 -6.90
C GLY A 96 10.12 21.73 -7.55
N GLU A 97 9.85 20.97 -8.62
CA GLU A 97 8.62 21.06 -9.38
C GLU A 97 7.46 20.42 -8.61
N ILE A 98 6.34 21.13 -8.54
CA ILE A 98 5.11 20.64 -7.92
C ILE A 98 4.18 20.20 -9.02
N THR A 99 3.97 18.90 -9.15
CA THR A 99 3.04 18.29 -10.11
C THR A 99 1.79 17.81 -9.38
N THR A 100 0.62 17.94 -10.00
CA THR A 100 -0.58 17.29 -9.50
C THR A 100 -0.47 15.79 -9.74
N SER A 101 -0.78 15.00 -8.71
CA SER A 101 -0.86 13.56 -8.86
C SER A 101 -2.26 13.12 -9.21
N ASP A 102 -2.35 12.15 -10.11
CA ASP A 102 -3.57 11.40 -10.41
C ASP A 102 -3.76 10.21 -9.46
N GLU A 103 -2.91 10.06 -8.42
CA GLU A 103 -3.02 9.02 -7.40
C GLU A 103 -2.64 9.54 -5.99
N HIS A 104 -3.40 9.12 -4.97
CA HIS A 104 -3.06 9.34 -3.57
C HIS A 104 -2.53 8.05 -2.95
N ILE A 105 -1.28 8.08 -2.51
CA ILE A 105 -0.61 6.91 -1.93
C ILE A 105 -0.61 7.03 -0.41
N ILE A 106 -1.16 6.02 0.25
CA ILE A 106 -1.10 5.83 1.70
C ILE A 106 -0.24 4.59 1.95
N GLU A 107 0.77 4.72 2.80
CA GLU A 107 1.62 3.62 3.23
C GLU A 107 1.24 3.24 4.66
N VAL A 108 0.96 1.97 4.88
CA VAL A 108 0.70 1.40 6.21
C VAL A 108 1.87 0.49 6.53
N LYS A 109 2.69 0.89 7.48
CA LYS A 109 3.91 0.19 7.88
C LYS A 109 3.64 -0.62 9.14
N PHE A 110 3.99 -1.89 9.10
CA PHE A 110 3.86 -2.76 10.25
C PHE A 110 4.93 -2.46 11.30
N PRO A 111 4.60 -2.54 12.59
CA PRO A 111 5.55 -2.35 13.66
C PRO A 111 6.57 -3.49 13.65
N ARG A 112 7.86 -3.14 13.61
CA ARG A 112 8.96 -4.12 13.60
C ARG A 112 8.94 -4.98 14.86
N ALA A 113 9.25 -6.25 14.68
CA ALA A 113 9.35 -7.30 15.69
C ALA A 113 8.07 -7.51 16.51
N GLN A 114 6.93 -7.01 16.02
CA GLN A 114 5.63 -7.05 16.69
C GLN A 114 4.55 -7.59 15.74
N ILE A 115 4.96 -8.42 14.78
CA ILE A 115 4.08 -9.11 13.85
C ILE A 115 4.38 -10.60 13.79
N VAL A 116 3.33 -11.37 13.54
CA VAL A 116 3.41 -12.79 13.17
C VAL A 116 2.82 -12.92 11.77
N SER A 117 3.61 -13.45 10.83
CA SER A 117 3.17 -13.67 9.46
C SER A 117 3.03 -15.15 9.11
N SER A 118 2.00 -15.51 8.35
CA SER A 118 1.86 -16.81 7.69
C SER A 118 1.87 -16.60 6.17
N ILE A 119 2.54 -17.49 5.44
CA ILE A 119 2.62 -17.47 3.98
C ILE A 119 2.24 -18.86 3.50
N ARG A 120 1.31 -18.94 2.56
CA ARG A 120 0.88 -20.22 1.96
C ARG A 120 0.35 -20.02 0.53
N PRO A 121 0.37 -21.05 -0.32
CA PRO A 121 -0.28 -20.97 -1.63
C PRO A 121 -1.78 -20.68 -1.52
N LEU A 122 -2.32 -19.97 -2.50
CA LEU A 122 -3.77 -19.83 -2.65
C LEU A 122 -4.39 -21.14 -3.12
N ASP A 123 -5.45 -21.57 -2.45
CA ASP A 123 -6.20 -22.78 -2.80
C ASP A 123 -6.80 -22.66 -4.20
N SER A 124 -6.63 -23.71 -5.03
CA SER A 124 -7.05 -23.73 -6.44
C SER A 124 -8.53 -23.38 -6.66
N ALA A 125 -9.39 -23.67 -5.69
CA ALA A 125 -10.82 -23.33 -5.73
C ALA A 125 -11.09 -21.82 -5.66
N ALA A 126 -10.20 -21.03 -5.04
CA ALA A 126 -10.34 -19.59 -4.88
C ALA A 126 -9.74 -18.79 -6.05
N HIS A 127 -8.90 -19.41 -6.88
CA HIS A 127 -8.27 -18.75 -8.05
C HIS A 127 -9.29 -18.15 -9.03
N GLY A 128 -10.46 -18.78 -9.18
CA GLY A 128 -11.50 -18.32 -10.10
C GLY A 128 -12.10 -16.94 -9.77
N GLN A 129 -11.79 -16.38 -8.59
CA GLN A 129 -12.23 -15.04 -8.18
C GLN A 129 -11.29 -13.93 -8.64
N PHE A 130 -10.08 -14.27 -9.11
CA PHE A 130 -9.04 -13.31 -9.46
C PHE A 130 -8.67 -13.39 -10.95
N THR A 131 -8.30 -12.24 -11.54
CA THR A 131 -8.03 -12.10 -12.98
C THR A 131 -6.56 -12.31 -13.36
N GLY A 132 -5.79 -13.02 -12.54
CA GLY A 132 -4.36 -13.27 -12.77
C GLY A 132 -4.05 -14.70 -13.23
N GLU A 133 -3.10 -14.84 -14.16
CA GLU A 133 -2.57 -16.13 -14.62
C GLU A 133 -1.39 -16.63 -13.77
N GLU A 134 -0.96 -15.85 -12.78
CA GLU A 134 0.20 -16.14 -11.93
C GLU A 134 -0.18 -16.98 -10.70
N ASP A 135 0.78 -17.76 -10.20
CA ASP A 135 0.66 -18.39 -8.88
C ASP A 135 0.41 -17.31 -7.83
N MET A 136 -0.71 -17.43 -7.10
CA MET A 136 -1.10 -16.50 -6.04
C MET A 136 -0.77 -17.08 -4.67
N THR A 137 -0.43 -16.19 -3.74
CA THR A 137 -0.03 -16.55 -2.37
C THR A 137 -0.90 -15.81 -1.37
N VAL A 138 -1.34 -16.50 -0.33
CA VAL A 138 -1.98 -15.92 0.84
C VAL A 138 -0.89 -15.49 1.82
N VAL A 139 -0.91 -14.21 2.20
CA VAL A 139 -0.08 -13.66 3.27
C VAL A 139 -1.00 -13.18 4.38
N GLU A 140 -0.94 -13.79 5.56
CA GLU A 140 -1.60 -13.29 6.75
C GLU A 140 -0.59 -12.59 7.64
N VAL A 141 -0.96 -11.44 8.19
CA VAL A 141 -0.16 -10.68 9.15
C VAL A 141 -1.03 -10.37 10.35
N CYS A 142 -0.59 -10.80 11.53
CA CYS A 142 -1.21 -10.52 12.81
C CYS A 142 -0.30 -9.60 13.63
N LEU A 143 -0.84 -8.48 14.10
CA LEU A 143 -0.15 -7.58 15.03
C LEU A 143 -0.24 -8.14 16.45
N GLU A 144 0.86 -8.05 17.20
CA GLU A 144 0.87 -8.35 18.63
C GLU A 144 0.00 -7.38 19.43
N ASP A 145 -0.36 -7.77 20.66
CA ASP A 145 -1.19 -6.94 21.53
C ASP A 145 -0.48 -5.62 21.89
N GLY A 146 -1.14 -4.49 21.59
CA GLY A 146 -0.60 -3.15 21.84
C GLY A 146 0.33 -2.63 20.74
N ALA A 147 0.54 -3.39 19.67
CA ALA A 147 1.28 -2.94 18.50
C ALA A 147 0.37 -2.10 17.57
N ASP A 148 0.88 -0.95 17.11
CA ASP A 148 0.18 -0.04 16.23
C ASP A 148 0.94 0.12 14.91
N VAL A 149 0.19 0.26 13.81
CA VAL A 149 0.77 0.54 12.49
C VAL A 149 1.16 2.02 12.38
N GLU A 150 2.24 2.29 11.65
CA GLU A 150 2.58 3.65 11.24
C GLU A 150 1.91 3.94 9.89
N VAL A 151 1.14 5.03 9.81
CA VAL A 151 0.51 5.45 8.55
C VAL A 151 1.23 6.68 8.01
N ALA A 152 1.83 6.54 6.84
CA ALA A 152 2.45 7.61 6.07
C ALA A 152 1.66 7.91 4.80
N GLY A 153 1.93 9.06 4.17
CA GLY A 153 1.17 9.51 2.98
C GLY A 153 -0.21 10.09 3.29
N TRP A 154 -0.72 9.88 4.51
CA TRP A 154 -1.92 10.55 5.03
C TRP A 154 -1.65 12.03 5.31
N SER A 155 -1.60 12.83 4.25
CA SER A 155 -1.32 14.26 4.35
C SER A 155 -2.58 15.04 4.69
N ARG A 156 -2.47 15.87 5.73
CA ARG A 156 -3.37 17.00 5.96
C ARG A 156 -3.30 17.87 4.70
N PRO A 157 -4.43 18.23 4.04
CA PRO A 157 -4.40 18.97 2.79
C PRO A 157 -3.52 20.21 2.94
N VAL A 158 -2.61 20.41 1.99
CA VAL A 158 -1.73 21.59 1.91
C VAL A 158 -2.64 22.82 2.04
N ARG A 159 -2.35 23.64 3.05
CA ARG A 159 -3.10 24.83 3.47
C ARG A 159 -3.83 25.48 2.29
N ASN A 160 -5.15 25.32 2.25
CA ASN A 160 -5.98 26.40 1.75
C ASN A 160 -5.76 27.58 2.69
N ILE A 161 -5.04 28.59 2.22
CA ILE A 161 -5.09 29.94 2.79
C ILE A 161 -6.50 30.46 2.51
N SER A 162 -7.48 30.04 3.31
CA SER A 162 -8.70 30.81 3.54
C SER A 162 -9.19 30.57 4.96
N PRO A 163 -9.51 31.62 5.75
CA PRO A 163 -9.77 31.45 7.19
C PRO A 163 -11.16 30.88 7.52
N SER A 164 -11.91 30.37 6.55
CA SER A 164 -13.38 30.27 6.70
C SER A 164 -14.00 28.90 6.49
N ARG A 165 -13.23 27.80 6.52
CA ARG A 165 -13.82 26.46 6.59
C ARG A 165 -12.98 25.56 7.48
N GLU A 166 -13.41 25.39 8.73
CA GLU A 166 -13.22 24.13 9.45
C GLU A 166 -13.80 23.01 8.58
N ARG A 167 -13.00 22.46 7.67
CA ARG A 167 -13.28 21.14 7.12
C ARG A 167 -12.93 20.16 8.22
N SER A 168 -13.90 19.93 9.12
CA SER A 168 -13.98 18.66 9.83
C SER A 168 -13.83 17.56 8.79
N LEU A 169 -12.81 16.73 8.94
CA LEU A 169 -12.66 15.48 8.22
C LEU A 169 -13.99 14.73 8.45
N LYS A 170 -14.84 14.66 7.43
CA LYS A 170 -16.01 13.81 7.51
C LYS A 170 -15.50 12.38 7.75
N PRO A 171 -16.16 11.57 8.58
CA PRO A 171 -15.93 10.13 8.56
C PRO A 171 -16.04 9.69 7.10
N MET A 172 -14.97 9.09 6.56
CA MET A 172 -14.98 8.64 5.17
C MET A 172 -16.16 7.70 4.98
N ASP A 173 -16.87 7.83 3.86
CA ASP A 173 -17.96 6.91 3.55
C ASP A 173 -17.45 5.46 3.56
N PRO A 174 -18.28 4.48 3.95
CA PRO A 174 -17.91 3.07 3.87
C PRO A 174 -17.38 2.68 2.49
N ILE A 175 -16.24 2.00 2.46
CA ILE A 175 -15.57 1.56 1.22
C ILE A 175 -15.96 0.13 0.88
N VAL A 176 -15.95 -0.78 1.87
CA VAL A 176 -16.32 -2.19 1.68
C VAL A 176 -17.06 -2.70 2.91
N ASN A 177 -18.17 -3.43 2.71
CA ASN A 177 -18.98 -4.03 3.79
C ASN A 177 -19.24 -3.11 5.01
N GLY A 178 -19.53 -1.83 4.76
CA GLY A 178 -19.82 -0.88 5.85
C GLY A 178 -18.59 -0.33 6.59
N LYS A 179 -17.37 -0.74 6.22
CA LYS A 179 -16.11 -0.29 6.83
C LYS A 179 -15.50 0.88 6.10
N THR A 180 -15.01 1.84 6.86
CA THR A 180 -14.23 2.97 6.37
C THR A 180 -12.77 2.58 6.16
N LEU A 181 -12.00 3.44 5.49
CA LEU A 181 -10.55 3.24 5.37
C LEU A 181 -9.85 3.15 6.73
N ILE A 182 -10.32 3.93 7.71
CA ILE A 182 -9.80 3.92 9.07
C ILE A 182 -10.06 2.57 9.74
N ASP A 183 -11.26 2.01 9.56
CA ASP A 183 -11.58 0.67 10.09
C ASP A 183 -10.68 -0.40 9.48
N ILE A 184 -10.37 -0.29 8.18
CA ILE A 184 -9.48 -1.23 7.48
C ILE A 184 -8.04 -1.12 8.01
N ILE A 185 -7.53 0.09 8.20
CA ILE A 185 -6.16 0.34 8.69
C ILE A 185 -6.01 -0.09 10.15
N ASN A 186 -7.03 0.10 10.98
CA ASN A 186 -7.01 -0.25 12.40
C ASN A 186 -7.24 -1.74 12.69
N GLN A 187 -7.34 -2.59 11.65
CA GLN A 187 -7.39 -4.03 11.83
C GLN A 187 -6.11 -4.53 12.49
N ARG A 188 -6.24 -5.60 13.30
CA ARG A 188 -5.09 -6.31 13.90
C ARG A 188 -4.65 -7.52 13.09
N LYS A 189 -5.52 -8.02 12.22
CA LYS A 189 -5.26 -9.13 11.31
C LYS A 189 -5.49 -8.64 9.88
N PHE A 190 -4.48 -8.83 9.04
CA PHE A 190 -4.52 -8.53 7.62
C PHE A 190 -4.35 -9.82 6.85
N THR A 191 -5.16 -10.02 5.81
CA THR A 191 -5.05 -11.16 4.90
C THR A 191 -4.96 -10.63 3.48
N PHE A 192 -3.84 -10.92 2.82
CA PHE A 192 -3.57 -10.50 1.45
C PHE A 192 -3.54 -11.69 0.52
N ILE A 193 -4.16 -11.55 -0.65
CA ILE A 193 -3.95 -12.42 -1.81
C ILE A 193 -2.98 -11.69 -2.73
N VAL A 194 -1.76 -12.20 -2.86
CA VAL A 194 -0.66 -11.53 -3.55
C VAL A 194 -0.39 -12.21 -4.89
N SER A 195 -0.26 -11.42 -5.95
CA SER A 195 0.13 -11.90 -7.29
C SER A 195 1.64 -12.16 -7.35
N ALA A 196 2.06 -13.24 -6.70
CA ALA A 196 3.39 -13.81 -6.83
C ALA A 196 3.48 -15.19 -6.16
N PRO A 197 4.39 -16.07 -6.63
CA PRO A 197 4.57 -17.40 -6.05
C PRO A 197 5.07 -17.38 -4.60
N GLU A 198 4.67 -18.38 -3.81
CA GLU A 198 4.98 -18.50 -2.38
C GLU A 198 6.48 -18.34 -2.09
N LYS A 199 7.33 -18.98 -2.90
CA LYS A 199 8.79 -18.94 -2.75
C LYS A 199 9.37 -17.53 -2.91
N VAL A 200 8.77 -16.72 -3.78
CA VAL A 200 9.19 -15.33 -4.00
C VAL A 200 8.78 -14.49 -2.79
N ILE A 201 7.53 -14.65 -2.32
CA ILE A 201 7.06 -13.94 -1.13
C ILE A 201 7.91 -14.30 0.09
N ALA A 202 8.09 -15.60 0.37
CA ALA A 202 8.87 -16.06 1.52
C ALA A 202 10.34 -15.60 1.49
N ALA A 203 10.91 -15.36 0.30
CA ALA A 203 12.27 -14.84 0.17
C ALA A 203 12.34 -13.32 0.42
N GLU A 204 11.34 -12.55 0.01
CA GLU A 204 11.41 -11.08 0.03
C GLU A 204 10.68 -10.44 1.22
N TRP A 205 9.66 -11.13 1.74
CA TRP A 205 8.82 -10.75 2.87
C TRP A 205 9.32 -11.42 4.16
N ASP A 206 10.51 -11.02 4.60
CA ASP A 206 11.16 -11.55 5.80
C ASP A 206 11.70 -10.40 6.65
N GLU A 207 11.15 -10.23 7.86
CA GLU A 207 11.49 -9.13 8.74
C GLU A 207 12.97 -9.17 9.18
N ALA A 208 13.56 -10.38 9.25
CA ALA A 208 14.97 -10.55 9.59
C ALA A 208 15.92 -9.91 8.57
N LYS A 209 15.43 -9.63 7.35
CA LYS A 209 16.19 -8.96 6.28
C LYS A 209 16.12 -7.44 6.31
N LEU A 210 15.30 -6.86 7.20
CA LEU A 210 15.28 -5.42 7.45
C LEU A 210 16.48 -5.06 8.34
N GLN A 211 17.70 -4.97 7.80
CA GLN A 211 18.88 -4.65 8.61
C GLN A 211 18.82 -3.23 9.19
N SER A 212 19.12 -3.07 10.48
CA SER A 212 19.28 -1.76 11.16
C SER A 212 20.58 -1.07 10.77
#